data_AF-A0A3P4APG2-F1
#
_entry.id   AF-A0A3P4APG2-F1
#
_cell.length_a   1.000
_cell.length_b   1.000
_cell.length_c   1.000
_cell.angle_alpha   90.00
_cell.angle_beta   90.00
_cell.angle_gamma   90.00
#
_symmetry.space_group_name_H-M   'P 1'
#
loop_
_entity.id
_entity.type
_entity.pdbx_description
1 polymer ?
#
loop_
_entity_poly.entity_id
_entity_poly.type
_entity_poly.pdbx_seq_one_letter_code
_entity_poly.pdbx_strand_id
1 'polypeptide(L)'
;MRLALPLRPEVLSALPLELRLEAERLEGTFRHENPVLGPLDLPFAARLEGERVRPIPLPPPSLEVEGWLRPWGLELEVRLRLPPGRTWGERAFARILEALFAKALEESLPAGAQPPL
;
A
#
# COMPACT_ATOMS: atom_id res chain seq x y z
N MET A 1 -3.12 2.16 -7.05
CA MET A 1 -2.11 3.20 -7.31
C MET A 1 -0.75 2.54 -7.50
N ARG A 2 0.08 3.01 -8.43
CA ARG A 2 1.41 2.45 -8.68
C ARG A 2 2.49 3.28 -7.99
N LEU A 3 3.41 2.61 -7.32
CA LEU A 3 4.51 3.13 -6.53
C LEU A 3 5.81 2.55 -7.08
N ALA A 4 6.87 3.35 -7.13
CA ALA A 4 8.21 2.89 -7.44
C ALA A 4 9.12 3.18 -6.27
N LEU A 5 9.27 2.21 -5.37
CA LEU A 5 10.01 2.37 -4.13
C LEU A 5 11.46 1.91 -4.32
N PRO A 6 12.45 2.81 -4.41
CA PRO A 6 13.84 2.40 -4.29
C PRO A 6 14.07 1.72 -2.94
N LEU A 7 14.76 0.57 -2.94
CA LEU A 7 15.09 -0.19 -1.73
C LEU A 7 16.26 0.47 -0.98
N ARG A 8 16.08 1.73 -0.58
CA ARG A 8 17.04 2.50 0.21
C ARG A 8 16.50 2.65 1.64
N PRO A 9 17.32 2.42 2.68
CA PRO A 9 16.87 2.51 4.07
C PRO A 9 16.15 3.82 4.40
N GLU A 10 16.61 4.94 3.82
CA GLU A 10 16.06 6.28 4.05
C GLU A 10 14.66 6.45 3.45
N VAL A 11 14.40 5.81 2.32
CA VAL A 11 13.11 5.82 1.63
C VAL A 11 12.12 4.92 2.34
N LEU A 12 12.55 3.72 2.73
CA LEU A 12 11.70 2.78 3.47
C LEU A 12 11.32 3.32 4.85
N SER A 13 12.21 4.06 5.52
CA SER A 13 11.95 4.68 6.82
C SER A 13 11.05 5.91 6.74
N ALA A 14 10.98 6.57 5.57
CA ALA A 14 10.13 7.75 5.35
C ALA A 14 8.68 7.38 5.01
N LEU A 15 8.44 6.13 4.57
CA LEU A 15 7.10 5.66 4.30
C LEU A 15 6.37 5.37 5.62
N PRO A 16 5.07 5.65 5.72
CA PRO A 16 4.23 5.27 6.85
C PRO A 16 3.91 3.77 6.84
N LEU A 17 4.93 2.94 6.58
CA LEU A 17 4.84 1.50 6.41
C LEU A 17 5.73 0.83 7.44
N GLU A 18 5.13 0.03 8.32
CA GLU A 18 5.91 -1.00 9.01
C GLU A 18 6.13 -2.14 8.02
N LEU A 19 7.39 -2.43 7.67
CA LEU A 19 7.75 -3.49 6.74
C LEU A 19 8.52 -4.59 7.47
N ARG A 20 8.10 -5.84 7.26
CA ARG A 20 8.80 -7.03 7.70
C ARG A 20 9.01 -7.94 6.49
N LEU A 21 10.26 -8.32 6.24
CA LEU A 21 10.61 -9.30 5.24
C LEU A 21 11.12 -10.55 5.95
N GLU A 22 10.35 -11.64 5.87
CA GLU A 22 10.72 -12.94 6.41
C GLU A 22 10.79 -13.97 5.28
N ALA A 23 12.00 -14.42 4.96
CA ALA A 23 12.29 -15.26 3.79
C ALA A 23 11.73 -14.65 2.49
N GLU A 24 10.63 -15.18 1.97
CA GLU A 24 9.95 -14.72 0.75
C GLU A 24 8.64 -13.99 1.03
N ARG A 25 8.35 -13.68 2.29
CA ARG A 25 7.10 -13.04 2.72
C ARG A 25 7.35 -11.59 3.09
N LEU A 26 6.66 -10.69 2.39
CA LEU A 26 6.61 -9.27 2.67
C LEU A 26 5.32 -8.96 3.42
N GLU A 27 5.44 -8.51 4.65
CA GLU A 27 4.29 -8.11 5.46
C GLU A 27 4.45 -6.69 5.96
N GLY A 28 3.32 -6.06 6.23
CA GLY A 28 3.38 -4.75 6.83
C GLY A 28 2.03 -4.15 7.19
N THR A 29 2.11 -2.97 7.78
CA THR A 29 0.95 -2.15 8.10
C THR A 29 1.20 -0.74 7.62
N PHE A 30 0.30 -0.21 6.80
CA PHE A 30 0.26 1.21 6.48
C PHE A 30 -0.49 1.94 7.58
N ARG A 31 0.20 2.87 8.26
CA ARG A 31 -0.36 3.65 9.37
C ARG A 31 -0.58 5.10 8.94
N HIS A 32 -1.83 5.55 8.93
CA HIS A 32 -2.14 6.91 8.48
C HIS A 32 -3.22 7.55 9.32
N GLU A 33 -3.05 8.83 9.63
CA GLU A 33 -4.07 9.65 10.27
C GLU A 33 -5.06 10.15 9.23
N ASN A 34 -6.23 9.51 9.14
CA ASN A 34 -7.27 9.91 8.21
C ASN A 34 -8.11 11.05 8.79
N PRO A 35 -8.37 12.13 8.04
CA PRO A 35 -9.10 13.29 8.55
C PRO A 35 -10.56 13.01 8.93
N VAL A 36 -11.14 11.92 8.42
CA VAL A 36 -12.54 11.53 8.66
C VAL A 36 -12.64 10.37 9.66
N LEU A 37 -11.74 9.40 9.57
CA LEU A 37 -11.78 8.16 10.36
C LEU A 37 -10.82 8.12 11.56
N GLY A 38 -9.94 9.12 11.70
CA GLY A 38 -8.84 9.07 12.66
C GLY A 38 -7.75 8.08 12.23
N PRO A 39 -7.00 7.47 13.17
CA PRO A 39 -5.89 6.58 12.85
C PRO A 39 -6.39 5.31 12.14
N LEU A 40 -5.78 5.02 10.99
CA LEU A 40 -6.01 3.84 10.18
C LEU A 40 -4.78 2.95 10.15
N ASP A 41 -4.96 1.70 10.57
CA ASP A 41 -3.98 0.62 10.41
C ASP A 41 -4.46 -0.31 9.30
N LEU A 42 -3.78 -0.26 8.15
CA LEU A 42 -4.14 -1.06 6.97
C LEU A 42 -3.09 -2.14 6.74
N PRO A 43 -3.35 -3.39 7.15
CA PRO A 43 -2.40 -4.48 7.00
C PRO A 43 -2.31 -4.92 5.54
N PHE A 44 -1.14 -5.42 5.16
CA PHE A 44 -0.92 -6.12 3.90
C PHE A 44 0.05 -7.26 4.06
N ALA A 45 -0.09 -8.24 3.17
CA ALA A 45 0.84 -9.33 3.05
C ALA A 45 1.01 -9.65 1.56
N ALA A 46 2.24 -9.97 1.18
CA ALA A 46 2.60 -10.37 -0.16
C ALA A 46 3.72 -11.43 -0.11
N ARG A 47 3.82 -12.21 -1.18
CA ARG A 47 4.89 -13.19 -1.40
C ARG A 47 5.77 -12.73 -2.57
N LEU A 48 7.08 -12.87 -2.38
CA LEU A 48 8.06 -12.76 -3.45
C LEU A 48 8.17 -14.11 -4.18
N GLU A 49 7.78 -14.13 -5.44
CA GLU A 49 7.91 -15.28 -6.34
C GLU A 49 8.93 -14.92 -7.42
N GLY A 50 10.21 -15.15 -7.13
CA GLY A 50 11.31 -14.62 -7.93
C GLY A 50 11.29 -13.09 -7.94
N GLU A 51 11.09 -12.48 -9.11
CA GLU A 51 10.97 -11.03 -9.24
C GLU A 51 9.54 -10.52 -9.04
N ARG A 52 8.53 -11.38 -8.84
CA ARG A 52 7.13 -10.91 -8.69
C ARG A 52 6.75 -10.74 -7.24
N VAL A 53 6.03 -9.66 -6.95
CA VAL A 53 5.33 -9.46 -5.68
C VAL A 53 3.88 -9.86 -5.89
N ARG A 54 3.43 -10.92 -5.21
CA ARG A 54 2.06 -11.44 -5.29
C ARG A 54 1.30 -11.15 -4.00
N PRO A 55 0.08 -10.61 -4.07
CA PRO A 55 -0.69 -10.32 -2.87
C PRO A 55 -1.10 -11.63 -2.17
N ILE A 56 -1.02 -11.62 -0.84
CA ILE A 56 -1.65 -12.63 0.02
C ILE A 56 -2.98 -12.02 0.48
N PRO A 57 -4.13 -12.62 0.14
CA PRO A 57 -5.43 -12.08 0.52
C PRO A 57 -5.59 -11.95 2.04
N LEU A 58 -6.00 -10.77 2.49
CA LEU A 58 -6.36 -10.47 3.88
C LEU A 58 -7.83 -10.04 3.96
N PRO A 59 -8.50 -10.22 5.12
CA PRO A 59 -9.83 -9.68 5.32
C PRO A 59 -9.80 -8.14 5.31
N PRO A 60 -10.80 -7.47 4.72
CA PRO A 60 -10.87 -6.01 4.74
C PRO A 60 -11.19 -5.48 6.15
N PRO A 61 -10.75 -4.26 6.51
CA PRO A 61 -9.96 -3.35 5.69
C PRO A 61 -8.49 -3.77 5.60
N SER A 62 -7.94 -3.80 4.39
CA SER A 62 -6.55 -4.20 4.14
C SER A 62 -6.01 -3.53 2.88
N LEU A 63 -4.71 -3.63 2.64
CA LEU A 63 -4.14 -3.31 1.33
C LEU A 63 -3.81 -4.59 0.57
N GLU A 64 -4.12 -4.55 -0.72
CA GLU A 64 -3.62 -5.50 -1.70
C GLU A 64 -2.37 -4.89 -2.33
N VAL A 65 -1.24 -5.60 -2.24
CA VAL A 65 0.05 -5.17 -2.77
C VAL A 65 0.53 -6.20 -3.77
N GLU A 66 0.65 -5.79 -5.02
CA GLU A 66 1.22 -6.59 -6.11
C GLU A 66 2.32 -5.82 -6.82
N GLY A 67 3.15 -6.48 -7.62
CA GLY A 67 4.22 -5.76 -8.30
C GLY A 67 5.40 -6.61 -8.74
N TRP A 68 6.54 -5.94 -8.86
CA TRP A 68 7.80 -6.51 -9.30
C TRP A 68 8.98 -5.95 -8.52
N LEU A 69 9.92 -6.83 -8.18
CA LEU A 69 11.28 -6.47 -7.83
C LEU A 69 12.02 -6.08 -9.12
N ARG A 70 12.65 -4.91 -9.09
CA ARG A 70 13.44 -4.31 -10.15
C ARG A 70 14.88 -4.11 -9.67
N PRO A 71 15.86 -3.97 -10.58
CA PRO A 71 17.24 -3.68 -10.18
C PRO A 71 17.40 -2.41 -9.33
N TRP A 72 16.48 -1.45 -9.48
CA TRP A 72 16.47 -0.19 -8.75
C TRP A 72 15.59 -0.20 -7.48
N GLY A 73 14.77 -1.22 -7.25
CA GLY A 73 13.84 -1.26 -6.12
C GLY A 73 12.58 -2.08 -6.35
N LEU A 74 11.50 -1.73 -5.65
CA LEU A 74 10.18 -2.35 -5.78
C LEU A 74 9.25 -1.47 -6.60
N GLU A 75 8.63 -2.07 -7.61
CA GLU A 75 7.54 -1.48 -8.34
C GLU A 75 6.23 -2.11 -7.87
N LEU A 76 5.44 -1.38 -7.09
CA LEU A 76 4.26 -1.91 -6.42
C LEU A 76 2.99 -1.24 -6.92
N GLU A 77 1.96 -2.01 -7.19
CA GLU A 77 0.59 -1.53 -7.23
C GLU A 77 -0.09 -1.83 -5.88
N VAL A 78 -0.60 -0.77 -5.26
CA VAL A 78 -1.29 -0.81 -3.97
C VAL A 78 -2.76 -0.47 -4.17
N ARG A 79 -3.65 -1.31 -3.65
CA ARG A 79 -5.11 -1.09 -3.70
C ARG A 79 -5.71 -1.23 -2.30
N LEU A 80 -6.57 -0.28 -1.94
CA LEU A 80 -7.35 -0.36 -0.71
C LEU A 80 -8.48 -1.38 -0.89
N ARG A 81 -8.57 -2.34 0.03
CA ARG A 81 -9.66 -3.31 0.10
C ARG A 81 -10.60 -2.92 1.23
N LEU A 82 -11.80 -2.52 0.87
CA LEU A 82 -12.87 -2.20 1.83
C LEU A 82 -13.91 -3.32 1.90
N PRO A 83 -14.68 -3.41 3.00
CA PRO A 83 -15.86 -4.28 3.05
C PRO A 83 -16.82 -3.96 1.90
N PRO A 84 -17.49 -4.96 1.32
CA PRO A 84 -18.41 -4.74 0.21
C PRO A 84 -19.59 -3.86 0.66
N GLY A 85 -19.77 -2.72 -0.01
CA GLY A 85 -20.88 -1.80 0.27
C GLY A 85 -22.21 -2.35 -0.23
N ARG A 86 -23.17 -2.51 0.69
CA ARG A 86 -24.54 -2.98 0.44
C ARG A 86 -25.45 -1.82 0.05
N THR A 87 -25.28 -0.66 0.67
CA THR A 87 -26.08 0.55 0.41
C THR A 87 -25.38 1.52 -0.53
N TRP A 88 -26.14 2.47 -1.10
CA TRP A 88 -25.54 3.57 -1.88
C TRP A 88 -24.59 4.41 -1.02
N GLY A 89 -24.97 4.70 0.23
CA GLY A 89 -24.14 5.46 1.17
C GLY A 89 -22.80 4.79 1.43
N GLU A 90 -22.80 3.47 1.67
CA GLU A 90 -21.58 2.68 1.87
C GLU A 90 -20.68 2.69 0.63
N ARG A 91 -21.25 2.59 -0.57
CA ARG A 91 -20.48 2.67 -1.83
C ARG A 91 -19.90 4.06 -2.06
N ALA A 92 -20.66 5.12 -1.77
CA ALA A 92 -20.17 6.49 -1.90
C ALA A 92 -19.03 6.77 -0.90
N PHE A 93 -19.21 6.33 0.35
CA PHE A 93 -18.20 6.45 1.39
C PHE A 93 -16.91 5.70 1.03
N ALA A 94 -17.02 4.47 0.52
CA ALA A 94 -15.86 3.69 0.07
C ALA A 94 -15.04 4.44 -0.99
N ARG A 95 -15.69 5.05 -1.98
CA ARG A 95 -15.01 5.85 -3.01
C ARG A 95 -14.30 7.08 -2.46
N ILE A 96 -14.87 7.72 -1.44
CA ILE A 96 -14.22 8.86 -0.76
C ILE A 96 -12.96 8.37 -0.03
N LEU A 97 -13.05 7.24 0.68
CA LEU A 97 -11.90 6.65 1.36
C LEU A 97 -10.79 6.24 0.41
N GLU A 98 -11.13 5.64 -0.74
CA GLU A 98 -10.15 5.30 -1.78
C GLU A 98 -9.40 6.54 -2.29
N ALA A 99 -10.12 7.65 -2.52
CA ALA A 99 -9.51 8.90 -2.97
C ALA A 99 -8.62 9.54 -1.90
N LEU A 100 -9.07 9.56 -0.64
CA LEU A 100 -8.28 10.06 0.49
C LEU A 100 -7.02 9.21 0.70
N PHE A 101 -7.15 7.88 0.60
CA PHE A 101 -6.03 6.96 0.70
C PHE A 101 -5.00 7.19 -0.41
N ALA A 102 -5.44 7.31 -1.67
CA ALA A 102 -4.54 7.57 -2.79
C ALA A 102 -3.76 8.88 -2.57
N LYS A 103 -4.45 9.95 -2.20
CA LYS A 103 -3.84 11.25 -1.91
C LYS A 103 -2.84 11.17 -0.75
N ALA A 104 -3.22 10.54 0.36
CA ALA A 104 -2.35 10.36 1.51
C ALA A 104 -1.07 9.59 1.17
N LEU A 105 -1.22 8.54 0.36
CA LEU A 105 -0.10 7.74 -0.08
C LEU A 105 0.81 8.59 -1.00
N GLU A 106 0.27 9.34 -1.97
CA GLU A 106 1.05 10.29 -2.80
C GLU A 106 1.83 11.32 -1.98
N GLU A 107 1.19 11.93 -0.97
CA GLU A 107 1.83 12.92 -0.09
C GLU A 107 2.94 12.30 0.79
N SER A 108 2.81 11.01 1.12
CA SER A 108 3.80 10.28 1.91
C SER A 108 4.99 9.76 1.09
N LEU A 109 4.90 9.77 -0.25
CA LEU A 109 5.98 9.29 -1.10
C LEU A 109 7.13 10.30 -1.11
N PRO A 110 8.36 9.87 -0.81
CA PRO A 110 9.52 10.74 -0.99
C PRO A 110 9.70 11.08 -2.48
N ALA A 111 10.32 12.23 -2.78
CA ALA A 111 10.48 12.76 -4.14
C ALA A 111 11.18 11.80 -5.15
N GLY A 112 11.77 10.70 -4.70
CA GLY A 112 12.36 9.64 -5.52
C GLY A 112 11.55 8.35 -5.63
N ALA A 113 10.30 8.32 -5.14
CA ALA A 113 9.42 7.15 -5.17
C ALA A 113 8.44 7.12 -6.37
N GLN A 114 8.63 8.03 -7.34
CA GLN A 114 7.88 8.05 -8.59
C GLN A 114 8.54 7.11 -9.61
N PRO A 115 7.74 6.35 -10.39
CA PRO A 115 8.29 5.50 -11.44
C PRO A 115 9.07 6.35 -12.44
N PRO A 116 10.28 5.92 -12.87
CA PRO A 116 10.94 6.58 -13.98
C PRO A 116 10.01 6.50 -15.21
N LEU A 117 9.80 7.66 -15.84
CA LEU A 117 9.07 7.78 -17.12
C LEU A 117 9.74 6.95 -18.22
#